data_AF-A0A8T1XYE7-F1
#
_entry.id   AF-A0A8T1XYE7-F1
#
_cell.length_a   1.000
_cell.length_b   1.000
_cell.length_c   1.000
_cell.angle_alpha   90.00
_cell.angle_beta   90.00
_cell.angle_gamma   90.00
#
_symmetry.space_group_name_H-M   'P 1'
#
loop_
_entity.id
_entity.type
_entity.pdbx_description
1 polymer ?
#
loop_
_entity_poly.entity_id
_entity_poly.type
_entity_poly.pdbx_seq_one_letter_code
_entity_poly.pdbx_strand_id
1 'polypeptide(L)'
;MGEDEARSWIRGDETAKQMLSRVLKDRAFMLLPPLHRVPLRAGNVVEITGASPSAKTQILIQAAISCILPKTWNGIHYGGLGKLVLFLDLDCRFDVLRLSQMLKHRLLQANRLGNGAWWQLEESNVKSCKSAQEKSHTVFDEELYVSCMKRFLYVRCYDSLELLSSLKTLDYRIRQQEACGSQVGVLMIDSIGAFHWTDRLSSSLALETHNRKSLSLTNVVETIVQELKKLLQVHSLVVLTTKATIYEEKYPALENNRKFSSNDDYSGNAAIKAQQPLIREFMPSSWQAFVTHKIIIRKSADLQSLQTGQQNLSAYSLEWLQPQLSSIDRFIVDDSGIVTVS
;
A
#
# COMPACT_ATOMS: atom_id res chain seq x y z
N MET A 1 19.52 -10.57 51.57
CA MET A 1 19.06 -11.01 50.24
C MET A 1 19.74 -12.33 49.96
N GLY A 2 18.99 -13.44 49.96
CA GLY A 2 19.56 -14.78 49.81
C GLY A 2 20.01 -15.04 48.36
N GLU A 3 21.03 -15.87 48.15
CA GLU A 3 21.53 -16.22 46.81
C GLU A 3 20.43 -16.74 45.87
N ASP A 4 19.42 -17.43 46.43
CA ASP A 4 18.25 -17.92 45.68
C ASP A 4 17.34 -16.80 45.17
N GLU A 5 17.27 -15.68 45.90
CA GLU A 5 16.49 -14.50 45.54
C GLU A 5 17.14 -13.78 44.34
N ALA A 6 18.46 -13.64 44.36
CA ALA A 6 19.25 -13.09 43.26
C ALA A 6 19.23 -13.99 42.01
N ARG A 7 19.26 -15.33 42.18
CA ARG A 7 19.12 -16.28 41.08
C ARG A 7 17.73 -16.28 40.45
N SER A 8 16.68 -16.02 41.24
CA SER A 8 15.33 -15.87 40.70
C SER A 8 15.19 -14.62 39.82
N TRP A 9 15.91 -13.55 40.14
CA TRP A 9 15.96 -12.30 39.38
C TRP A 9 16.72 -12.41 38.05
N ILE A 10 17.63 -13.38 37.94
CA ILE A 10 18.45 -13.63 36.74
C ILE A 10 17.86 -14.74 35.86
N ARG A 11 16.74 -15.37 36.25
CA ARG A 11 16.06 -16.34 35.38
C ARG A 11 15.57 -15.64 34.12
N GLY A 12 16.03 -16.11 32.96
CA GLY A 12 15.54 -15.60 31.68
C GLY A 12 14.04 -15.89 31.53
N ASP A 13 13.25 -14.84 31.28
CA ASP A 13 11.80 -14.91 31.11
C ASP A 13 11.38 -15.82 29.94
N GLU A 14 12.21 -15.91 28.91
CA GLU A 14 12.03 -16.80 27.77
C GLU A 14 13.37 -17.29 27.21
N THR A 15 13.37 -18.50 26.64
CA THR A 15 14.51 -18.97 25.84
C THR A 15 14.48 -18.32 24.45
N ALA A 16 15.65 -18.15 23.83
CA ALA A 16 15.74 -17.66 22.45
C ALA A 16 14.88 -18.49 21.47
N LYS A 17 14.77 -19.81 21.69
CA LYS A 17 13.91 -20.69 20.89
C LYS A 17 12.41 -20.36 21.06
N GLN A 18 11.96 -20.08 22.28
CA GLN A 18 10.57 -19.67 22.55
C GLN A 18 10.28 -18.31 21.91
N MET A 19 11.18 -17.34 22.10
CA MET A 19 11.11 -16.01 21.47
C MET A 19 10.99 -16.11 19.94
N LEU A 20 11.90 -16.85 19.31
CA LEU A 20 11.87 -17.09 17.86
C LEU A 20 10.61 -17.83 17.42
N SER A 21 10.16 -18.84 18.16
CA SER A 21 8.94 -19.59 17.80
C SER A 21 7.68 -18.71 17.82
N ARG A 22 7.64 -17.68 18.66
CA ARG A 22 6.58 -16.67 18.72
C ARG A 22 6.72 -15.68 17.57
N VAL A 23 7.91 -15.09 17.39
CA VAL A 23 8.20 -14.08 16.35
C VAL A 23 8.05 -14.63 14.93
N LEU A 24 8.40 -15.90 14.70
CA LEU A 24 8.37 -16.52 13.39
C LEU A 24 6.97 -16.97 12.95
N LYS A 25 6.02 -17.15 13.87
CA LYS A 25 4.62 -17.51 13.56
C LYS A 25 3.82 -16.35 12.98
N ASP A 26 4.16 -15.11 13.36
CA ASP A 26 3.35 -13.91 13.07
C ASP A 26 3.67 -13.27 11.72
N ARG A 27 4.00 -14.09 10.71
CA ARG A 27 4.42 -13.61 9.40
C ARG A 27 3.20 -13.47 8.49
N ALA A 28 2.52 -12.33 8.59
CA ALA A 28 1.62 -11.87 7.54
C ALA A 28 2.46 -11.47 6.31
N PHE A 29 2.76 -12.44 5.46
CA PHE A 29 3.41 -12.18 4.19
C PHE A 29 2.36 -11.79 3.15
N MET A 30 2.35 -10.50 2.78
CA MET A 30 1.66 -10.08 1.56
C MET A 30 2.60 -10.29 0.37
N LEU A 31 2.56 -11.47 -0.23
CA LEU A 31 3.24 -11.76 -1.49
C LEU A 31 2.23 -11.68 -2.62
N LEU A 32 1.98 -10.46 -3.10
CA LEU A 32 1.01 -10.22 -4.15
C LEU A 32 1.68 -9.46 -5.25
N PRO A 33 1.69 -9.96 -6.50
CA PRO A 33 2.04 -9.14 -7.63
C PRO A 33 1.25 -7.81 -7.61
N PRO A 34 1.91 -6.65 -7.81
CA PRO A 34 3.36 -6.47 -8.07
C PRO A 34 4.24 -6.34 -6.80
N LEU A 35 3.67 -6.30 -5.59
CA LEU A 35 4.38 -6.22 -4.30
C LEU A 35 5.16 -7.49 -3.87
N HIS A 36 5.05 -8.61 -4.60
CA HIS A 36 5.63 -9.91 -4.24
C HIS A 36 7.16 -9.99 -4.17
N ARG A 37 7.89 -9.00 -4.68
CA ARG A 37 9.37 -9.02 -4.74
C ARG A 37 10.02 -8.87 -3.36
N VAL A 38 9.36 -8.20 -2.43
CA VAL A 38 9.87 -8.00 -1.06
C VAL A 38 8.87 -8.59 -0.07
N PRO A 39 9.28 -9.53 0.80
CA PRO A 39 8.38 -10.12 1.78
C PRO A 39 8.05 -9.12 2.88
N LEU A 40 6.89 -8.47 2.78
CA LEU A 40 6.38 -7.57 3.80
C LEU A 40 6.02 -8.33 5.08
N ARG A 41 6.36 -7.77 6.23
CA ARG A 41 6.10 -8.31 7.57
C ARG A 41 5.44 -7.28 8.46
N ALA A 42 4.81 -7.73 9.54
CA ALA A 42 4.29 -6.86 10.58
C ALA A 42 5.36 -5.85 11.04
N GLY A 43 4.93 -4.60 11.24
CA GLY A 43 5.85 -3.48 11.50
C GLY A 43 6.37 -2.78 10.24
N ASN A 44 6.21 -3.36 9.05
CA ASN A 44 6.57 -2.66 7.81
C ASN A 44 5.54 -1.57 7.47
N VAL A 45 6.08 -0.43 7.07
CA VAL A 45 5.36 0.73 6.54
C VAL A 45 5.80 0.91 5.10
N VAL A 46 4.86 0.75 4.17
CA VAL A 46 5.10 0.80 2.73
C VAL A 46 4.44 2.05 2.15
N GLU A 47 5.24 2.93 1.58
CA GLU A 47 4.76 4.11 0.85
C GLU A 47 4.75 3.84 -0.65
N ILE A 48 3.56 3.88 -1.25
CA ILE A 48 3.32 3.73 -2.68
C ILE A 48 3.10 5.12 -3.28
N THR A 49 4.11 5.60 -4.00
CA THR A 49 4.13 6.94 -4.61
C THR A 49 3.88 6.85 -6.12
N GLY A 50 3.06 7.74 -6.66
CA GLY A 50 2.85 7.82 -8.12
C GLY A 50 1.92 8.96 -8.53
N ALA A 51 2.03 9.42 -9.76
CA ALA A 51 1.15 10.47 -10.29
C ALA A 51 -0.31 10.00 -10.34
N SER A 52 -1.28 10.89 -10.19
CA SER A 52 -2.67 10.53 -10.47
C SER A 52 -2.92 10.65 -11.98
N PRO A 53 -3.41 9.61 -12.69
CA PRO A 53 -3.87 8.28 -12.26
C PRO A 53 -2.84 7.14 -12.50
N SER A 54 -2.22 6.60 -11.42
CA SER A 54 -1.22 5.52 -11.49
C SER A 54 -1.66 4.21 -10.81
N ALA A 55 -2.96 3.93 -10.74
CA ALA A 55 -3.52 2.69 -10.18
C ALA A 55 -3.14 2.35 -8.71
N LYS A 56 -2.70 3.32 -7.90
CA LYS A 56 -2.33 3.12 -6.48
C LYS A 56 -3.43 2.43 -5.67
N THR A 57 -4.65 2.96 -5.74
CA THR A 57 -5.82 2.39 -5.05
C THR A 57 -6.16 0.99 -5.56
N GLN A 58 -5.88 0.65 -6.83
CA GLN A 58 -6.09 -0.72 -7.34
C GLN A 58 -5.13 -1.72 -6.69
N ILE A 59 -3.88 -1.31 -6.40
CA ILE A 59 -2.93 -2.13 -5.64
C ILE A 59 -3.42 -2.34 -4.22
N LEU A 60 -3.94 -1.29 -3.58
CA LEU A 60 -4.55 -1.40 -2.26
C LEU A 60 -5.75 -2.36 -2.27
N ILE A 61 -6.64 -2.27 -3.26
CA ILE A 61 -7.80 -3.16 -3.41
C ILE A 61 -7.34 -4.63 -3.59
N GLN A 62 -6.35 -4.89 -4.42
CA GLN A 62 -5.79 -6.23 -4.61
C GLN A 62 -5.15 -6.80 -3.33
N ALA A 63 -4.42 -5.95 -2.60
CA ALA A 63 -3.87 -6.29 -1.29
C ALA A 63 -4.97 -6.58 -0.28
N ALA A 64 -6.05 -5.79 -0.29
CA ALA A 64 -7.16 -5.93 0.63
C ALA A 64 -7.89 -7.26 0.41
N ILE A 65 -8.22 -7.57 -0.84
CA ILE A 65 -8.89 -8.82 -1.23
C ILE A 65 -8.09 -10.04 -0.77
N SER A 66 -6.78 -10.02 -0.99
CA SER A 66 -5.92 -11.13 -0.61
C SER A 66 -5.78 -11.26 0.92
N CYS A 67 -5.89 -10.15 1.65
CA CYS A 67 -5.90 -10.18 3.11
C CYS A 67 -7.24 -10.73 3.66
N ILE A 68 -8.38 -10.27 3.15
CA ILE A 68 -9.70 -10.65 3.66
C ILE A 68 -10.14 -12.06 3.24
N LEU A 69 -9.68 -12.56 2.09
CA LEU A 69 -9.97 -13.92 1.65
C LEU A 69 -9.34 -14.95 2.60
N PRO A 70 -10.01 -16.07 2.92
CA PRO A 70 -9.42 -17.12 3.73
C PRO A 70 -8.37 -17.92 2.94
N LYS A 71 -7.57 -18.72 3.64
CA LYS A 71 -6.68 -19.70 2.99
C LYS A 71 -7.48 -20.77 2.28
N THR A 72 -8.48 -21.32 2.97
CA THR A 72 -9.34 -22.42 2.53
C THR A 72 -10.77 -22.17 2.98
N TRP A 73 -11.74 -22.58 2.16
CA TRP A 73 -13.16 -22.57 2.51
C TRP A 73 -13.88 -23.70 1.76
N ASN A 74 -14.65 -24.53 2.46
CA ASN A 74 -15.36 -25.69 1.90
C ASN A 74 -14.48 -26.58 0.99
N GLY A 75 -13.22 -26.80 1.38
CA GLY A 75 -12.25 -27.59 0.63
C GLY A 75 -11.56 -26.88 -0.55
N ILE A 76 -11.95 -25.64 -0.88
CA ILE A 76 -11.35 -24.83 -1.94
C ILE A 76 -10.24 -23.95 -1.37
N HIS A 77 -9.06 -23.96 -2.00
CA HIS A 77 -7.91 -23.12 -1.63
C HIS A 77 -7.97 -21.76 -2.34
N TYR A 78 -8.32 -20.70 -1.61
CA TYR A 78 -8.34 -19.31 -2.11
C TYR A 78 -6.99 -18.59 -1.94
N GLY A 79 -6.15 -19.06 -1.01
CA GLY A 79 -4.79 -18.54 -0.81
C GLY A 79 -4.69 -17.16 -0.15
N GLY A 80 -5.77 -16.67 0.46
CA GLY A 80 -5.75 -15.42 1.22
C GLY A 80 -5.30 -15.59 2.69
N LEU A 81 -5.32 -14.51 3.47
CA LEU A 81 -4.86 -14.52 4.87
C LEU A 81 -5.98 -14.71 5.90
N GLY A 82 -7.24 -14.39 5.57
CA GLY A 82 -8.38 -14.41 6.47
C GLY A 82 -8.30 -13.36 7.58
N LYS A 83 -7.61 -12.25 7.34
CA LYS A 83 -7.32 -11.19 8.31
C LYS A 83 -8.10 -9.91 8.03
N LEU A 84 -8.27 -9.07 9.05
CA LEU A 84 -8.93 -7.78 8.92
C LEU A 84 -8.08 -6.79 8.12
N VAL A 85 -8.76 -5.99 7.31
CA VAL A 85 -8.21 -4.82 6.63
C VAL A 85 -8.89 -3.59 7.19
N LEU A 86 -8.09 -2.60 7.59
CA LEU A 86 -8.57 -1.28 7.99
C LEU A 86 -8.23 -0.31 6.86
N PHE A 87 -9.22 0.33 6.26
CA PHE A 87 -9.02 1.26 5.16
C PHE A 87 -9.42 2.68 5.59
N LEU A 88 -8.44 3.58 5.65
CA LEU A 88 -8.63 5.00 5.91
C LEU A 88 -8.61 5.76 4.58
N ASP A 89 -9.79 6.22 4.15
CA ASP A 89 -9.99 7.00 2.93
C ASP A 89 -9.94 8.49 3.25
N LEU A 90 -8.85 9.15 2.85
CA LEU A 90 -8.57 10.56 3.11
C LEU A 90 -8.88 11.44 1.89
N ASP A 91 -8.88 10.87 0.69
CA ASP A 91 -9.21 11.58 -0.55
C ASP A 91 -10.67 11.37 -0.99
N CYS A 92 -11.45 10.57 -0.27
CA CYS A 92 -12.86 10.26 -0.53
C CYS A 92 -13.12 9.63 -1.91
N ARG A 93 -12.16 8.85 -2.42
CA ARG A 93 -12.19 8.28 -3.78
C ARG A 93 -12.32 6.76 -3.80
N PHE A 94 -12.45 6.12 -2.64
CA PHE A 94 -12.56 4.67 -2.58
C PHE A 94 -13.89 4.19 -3.18
N ASP A 95 -13.79 3.31 -4.18
CA ASP A 95 -14.93 2.67 -4.82
C ASP A 95 -15.15 1.26 -4.24
N VAL A 96 -16.16 1.13 -3.37
CA VAL A 96 -16.54 -0.14 -2.76
C VAL A 96 -17.12 -1.13 -3.79
N LEU A 97 -17.73 -0.64 -4.89
CA LEU A 97 -18.23 -1.49 -5.95
C LEU A 97 -17.07 -2.15 -6.68
N ARG A 98 -15.98 -1.40 -6.90
CA ARG A 98 -14.75 -1.95 -7.47
C ARG A 98 -14.15 -3.06 -6.58
N LEU A 99 -14.07 -2.84 -5.27
CA LEU A 99 -13.65 -3.88 -4.32
C LEU A 99 -14.55 -5.13 -4.43
N SER A 100 -15.88 -4.93 -4.42
CA SER A 100 -16.87 -6.00 -4.51
C SER A 100 -16.73 -6.80 -5.81
N GLN A 101 -16.61 -6.12 -6.95
CA GLN A 101 -16.45 -6.74 -8.27
C GLN A 101 -15.17 -7.59 -8.32
N MET A 102 -14.04 -7.03 -7.90
CA MET A 102 -12.76 -7.75 -7.88
C MET A 102 -12.78 -8.95 -6.92
N LEU A 103 -13.44 -8.82 -5.76
CA LEU A 103 -13.62 -9.93 -4.82
C LEU A 103 -14.47 -11.04 -5.44
N LYS A 104 -15.61 -10.71 -6.05
CA LYS A 104 -16.47 -11.69 -6.75
C LYS A 104 -15.70 -12.41 -7.86
N HIS A 105 -14.94 -11.67 -8.65
CA HIS A 105 -14.11 -12.25 -9.69
C HIS A 105 -13.10 -13.25 -9.13
N ARG A 106 -12.43 -12.90 -8.03
CA ARG A 106 -11.48 -13.76 -7.34
C ARG A 106 -12.13 -15.04 -6.79
N LEU A 107 -13.33 -14.94 -6.23
CA LEU A 107 -14.11 -16.09 -5.74
C LEU A 107 -14.50 -17.03 -6.89
N LEU A 108 -14.98 -16.48 -8.00
CA LEU A 108 -15.38 -17.24 -9.17
C LEU A 108 -14.20 -17.98 -9.82
N GLN A 109 -13.06 -17.32 -9.93
CA GLN A 109 -11.87 -17.94 -10.53
C GLN A 109 -11.33 -19.11 -9.69
N ALA A 110 -11.29 -18.97 -8.36
CA ALA A 110 -10.85 -20.06 -7.49
C ALA A 110 -11.77 -21.29 -7.58
N ASN A 111 -13.09 -21.08 -7.69
CA ASN A 111 -14.06 -22.17 -7.87
C ASN A 111 -13.89 -22.90 -9.21
N ARG A 112 -13.51 -22.18 -10.29
CA ARG A 112 -13.31 -22.75 -11.62
C ARG A 112 -11.98 -23.51 -11.75
N LEU A 113 -10.92 -23.02 -11.12
CA LEU A 113 -9.56 -23.50 -11.35
C LEU A 113 -9.16 -24.72 -10.53
N GLY A 114 -9.87 -25.05 -9.44
CA GLY A 114 -9.58 -26.25 -8.63
C GLY A 114 -8.10 -26.39 -8.24
N ASN A 115 -7.72 -25.85 -7.08
CA ASN A 115 -6.34 -25.77 -6.55
C ASN A 115 -5.47 -24.63 -7.11
N GLY A 116 -5.60 -23.45 -6.48
CA GLY A 116 -4.47 -22.74 -5.87
C GLY A 116 -3.42 -22.01 -6.71
N ALA A 117 -3.44 -22.02 -8.04
CA ALA A 117 -2.35 -21.43 -8.86
C ALA A 117 -2.75 -20.18 -9.67
N TRP A 118 -3.51 -19.25 -9.08
CA TRP A 118 -3.98 -18.05 -9.81
C TRP A 118 -2.87 -17.11 -10.28
N TRP A 119 -1.76 -17.03 -9.55
CA TRP A 119 -0.63 -16.13 -9.88
C TRP A 119 0.27 -16.64 -11.02
N GLN A 120 0.00 -17.83 -11.57
CA GLN A 120 0.86 -18.50 -12.55
C GLN A 120 0.27 -18.53 -13.96
N LEU A 121 -0.85 -17.85 -14.25
CA LEU A 121 -1.39 -17.82 -15.61
C LEU A 121 -0.70 -16.79 -16.50
N GLU A 122 0.09 -17.30 -17.45
CA GLU A 122 0.42 -16.63 -18.71
C GLU A 122 -0.85 -16.46 -19.57
N GLU A 123 -0.92 -15.37 -20.35
CA GLU A 123 -2.06 -14.99 -21.21
C GLU A 123 -2.53 -16.09 -22.18
N SER A 124 -1.67 -17.06 -22.50
CA SER A 124 -1.94 -18.16 -23.43
C SER A 124 -3.08 -19.08 -22.96
N ASN A 125 -3.26 -19.27 -21.65
CA ASN A 125 -4.27 -20.17 -21.10
C ASN A 125 -5.67 -19.53 -20.93
N VAL A 126 -5.78 -18.21 -21.01
CA VAL A 126 -7.07 -17.50 -20.88
C VAL A 126 -7.86 -17.51 -22.20
N LYS A 127 -7.17 -17.59 -23.34
CA LYS A 127 -7.82 -17.61 -24.66
C LYS A 127 -8.60 -18.90 -24.92
N SER A 128 -8.22 -20.02 -24.31
CA SER A 128 -8.98 -21.27 -24.42
C SER A 128 -10.31 -21.27 -23.65
N CYS A 129 -10.53 -20.29 -22.76
CA CYS A 129 -11.75 -20.20 -21.95
C CYS A 129 -12.80 -19.24 -22.51
N LYS A 130 -12.50 -18.51 -23.60
CA LYS A 130 -13.45 -17.56 -24.22
C LYS A 130 -14.55 -18.24 -25.06
N SER A 131 -14.45 -19.54 -25.34
CA SER A 131 -15.41 -20.29 -26.17
C SER A 131 -16.56 -20.94 -25.39
N ALA A 132 -16.57 -20.88 -24.06
CA ALA A 132 -17.65 -21.42 -23.23
C ALA A 132 -18.51 -20.29 -22.66
N GLN A 133 -19.08 -19.47 -23.54
CA GLN A 133 -20.05 -18.44 -23.18
C GLN A 133 -21.44 -19.08 -23.12
N GLU A 134 -21.60 -20.06 -22.22
CA GLU A 134 -22.90 -20.61 -21.85
C GLU A 134 -23.31 -20.11 -20.47
N LYS A 135 -24.53 -19.59 -20.43
CA LYS A 135 -25.27 -19.05 -19.28
C LYS A 135 -25.52 -20.10 -18.19
N SER A 136 -24.46 -20.61 -17.58
CA SER A 136 -24.55 -21.18 -16.24
C SER A 136 -24.36 -20.03 -15.27
N HIS A 137 -25.34 -19.84 -14.39
CA HIS A 137 -25.22 -19.00 -13.21
C HIS A 137 -24.04 -19.57 -12.39
N THR A 138 -22.80 -19.15 -12.65
CA THR A 138 -21.67 -19.55 -11.82
C THR A 138 -21.79 -18.76 -10.53
N VAL A 139 -22.52 -19.32 -9.55
CA VAL A 139 -22.78 -18.72 -8.26
C VAL A 139 -21.54 -18.94 -7.39
N PHE A 140 -20.91 -17.85 -6.93
CA PHE A 140 -19.93 -17.93 -5.85
C PHE A 140 -20.66 -18.09 -4.52
N ASP A 141 -19.97 -18.58 -3.50
CA ASP A 141 -20.54 -18.73 -2.17
C ASP A 141 -20.80 -17.34 -1.54
N GLU A 142 -22.09 -16.97 -1.42
CA GLU A 142 -22.52 -15.69 -0.85
C GLU A 142 -22.18 -15.57 0.64
N GLU A 143 -22.16 -16.68 1.39
CA GLU A 143 -21.75 -16.67 2.79
C GLU A 143 -20.27 -16.33 2.92
N LEU A 144 -19.43 -16.93 2.07
CA LEU A 144 -18.01 -16.60 1.98
C LEU A 144 -17.81 -15.13 1.57
N TYR A 145 -18.55 -14.64 0.58
CA TYR A 145 -18.48 -13.23 0.17
C TYR A 145 -18.80 -12.28 1.33
N VAL A 146 -19.91 -12.50 2.04
CA VAL A 146 -20.30 -11.70 3.21
C VAL A 146 -19.26 -11.80 4.32
N SER A 147 -18.73 -12.99 4.58
CA SER A 147 -17.66 -13.22 5.56
C SER A 147 -16.39 -12.42 5.22
N CYS A 148 -15.99 -12.39 3.94
CA CYS A 148 -14.85 -11.59 3.48
C CYS A 148 -15.13 -10.08 3.60
N MET A 149 -16.31 -9.62 3.20
CA MET A 149 -16.69 -8.20 3.30
C MET A 149 -16.75 -7.70 4.74
N LYS A 150 -17.18 -8.55 5.70
CA LYS A 150 -17.16 -8.23 7.15
C LYS A 150 -15.74 -7.97 7.69
N ARG A 151 -14.70 -8.51 7.05
CA ARG A 151 -13.29 -8.30 7.43
C ARG A 151 -12.71 -6.99 6.89
N PHE A 152 -13.43 -6.27 6.02
CA PHE A 152 -12.99 -4.98 5.48
C PHE A 152 -13.67 -3.84 6.24
N LEU A 153 -12.92 -3.18 7.13
CA LEU A 153 -13.39 -2.01 7.86
C LEU A 153 -12.99 -0.74 7.13
N TYR A 154 -13.97 0.09 6.81
CA TYR A 154 -13.78 1.35 6.09
C TYR A 154 -14.06 2.54 7.00
N VAL A 155 -13.17 3.53 6.98
CA VAL A 155 -13.34 4.81 7.65
C VAL A 155 -12.95 5.91 6.67
N ARG A 156 -13.78 6.92 6.57
CA ARG A 156 -13.49 8.13 5.81
C ARG A 156 -13.13 9.25 6.78
N CYS A 157 -12.09 10.00 6.46
CA CYS A 157 -11.71 11.19 7.20
C CYS A 157 -11.69 12.38 6.23
N TYR A 158 -12.13 13.54 6.69
CA TYR A 158 -12.19 14.77 5.89
C TYR A 158 -11.09 15.78 6.24
N ASP A 159 -10.42 15.59 7.39
CA ASP A 159 -9.28 16.40 7.80
C ASP A 159 -8.29 15.60 8.68
N SER A 160 -7.17 16.23 9.01
CA SER A 160 -6.12 15.63 9.82
C SER A 160 -6.53 15.37 11.28
N LEU A 161 -7.52 16.09 11.82
CA LEU A 161 -8.01 15.90 13.19
C LEU A 161 -8.93 14.67 13.28
N GLU A 162 -9.79 14.45 12.29
CA GLU A 162 -10.59 13.24 12.14
C GLU A 162 -9.72 12.01 11.93
N LEU A 163 -8.66 12.13 11.13
CA LEU A 163 -7.66 11.08 10.97
C LEU A 163 -7.00 10.75 12.31
N LEU A 164 -6.54 11.76 13.05
CA LEU A 164 -5.90 11.57 14.34
C LEU A 164 -6.85 10.93 15.36
N SER A 165 -8.12 11.36 15.39
CA SER A 165 -9.16 10.79 16.25
C SER A 165 -9.46 9.34 15.88
N SER A 166 -9.48 9.02 14.58
CA SER A 166 -9.66 7.66 14.07
C SER A 166 -8.49 6.75 14.48
N LEU A 167 -7.25 7.23 14.39
CA LEU A 167 -6.06 6.47 14.82
C LEU A 167 -6.07 6.21 16.34
N LYS A 168 -6.42 7.20 17.16
CA LYS A 168 -6.49 7.05 18.61
C LYS A 168 -7.54 6.05 19.08
N THR A 169 -8.64 5.92 18.33
CA THR A 169 -9.72 4.96 18.65
C THR A 169 -9.53 3.60 17.97
N LEU A 170 -8.53 3.47 17.09
CA LEU A 170 -8.33 2.27 16.28
C LEU A 170 -7.96 1.05 17.12
N ASP A 171 -7.13 1.21 18.16
CA ASP A 171 -6.73 0.11 19.05
C ASP A 171 -7.95 -0.62 19.64
N TYR A 172 -8.89 0.17 20.17
CA TYR A 172 -10.12 -0.36 20.73
C TYR A 172 -10.97 -1.09 19.67
N ARG A 173 -11.10 -0.50 18.46
CA ARG A 173 -11.85 -1.12 17.35
C ARG A 173 -11.21 -2.43 16.88
N ILE A 174 -9.88 -2.49 16.82
CA ILE A 174 -9.16 -3.71 16.46
C ILE A 174 -9.43 -4.79 17.49
N ARG A 175 -9.24 -4.51 18.78
CA ARG A 175 -9.47 -5.49 19.86
C ARG A 175 -10.89 -6.06 19.87
N GLN A 176 -11.90 -5.23 19.59
CA GLN A 176 -13.29 -5.71 19.47
C GLN A 176 -13.44 -6.75 18.35
N GLN A 177 -12.81 -6.52 17.20
CA GLN A 177 -12.91 -7.43 16.06
C GLN A 177 -12.04 -8.67 16.22
N GLU A 178 -10.89 -8.54 16.89
CA GLU A 178 -10.03 -9.67 17.25
C GLU A 178 -10.72 -10.60 18.26
N ALA A 179 -11.55 -10.07 19.16
CA ALA A 179 -12.40 -10.88 20.03
C ALA A 179 -13.42 -11.73 19.24
N CYS A 180 -13.80 -11.30 18.04
CA CYS A 180 -14.61 -12.08 17.10
C CYS A 180 -13.79 -13.07 16.25
N GLY A 181 -12.50 -13.24 16.53
CA GLY A 181 -11.63 -14.28 15.96
C GLY A 181 -10.86 -13.87 14.69
N SER A 182 -10.94 -12.61 14.25
CA SER A 182 -10.19 -12.12 13.08
C SER A 182 -9.05 -11.21 13.51
N GLN A 183 -7.81 -11.67 13.35
CA GLN A 183 -6.62 -10.84 13.62
C GLN A 183 -6.51 -9.72 12.58
N VAL A 184 -6.03 -8.54 12.97
CA VAL A 184 -5.68 -7.49 12.00
C VAL A 184 -4.48 -7.91 11.15
N GLY A 185 -4.55 -7.61 9.85
CA GLY A 185 -3.47 -7.89 8.90
C GLY A 185 -2.85 -6.62 8.32
N VAL A 186 -3.69 -5.68 7.88
CA VAL A 186 -3.24 -4.50 7.14
C VAL A 186 -4.03 -3.26 7.54
N LEU A 187 -3.31 -2.16 7.74
CA LEU A 187 -3.84 -0.80 7.78
C LEU A 187 -3.49 -0.09 6.47
N MET A 188 -4.50 0.38 5.75
CA MET A 188 -4.35 1.10 4.49
C MET A 188 -4.73 2.57 4.69
N ILE A 189 -3.93 3.48 4.13
CA ILE A 189 -4.19 4.93 4.16
C ILE A 189 -4.11 5.49 2.74
N ASP A 190 -5.23 5.99 2.20
CA ASP A 190 -5.36 6.45 0.81
C ASP A 190 -5.96 7.87 0.72
N SER A 191 -5.20 8.95 0.47
CA SER A 191 -3.74 9.05 0.48
C SER A 191 -3.24 9.86 1.68
N ILE A 192 -2.06 9.53 2.22
CA ILE A 192 -1.51 10.23 3.40
C ILE A 192 -1.27 11.73 3.15
N GLY A 193 -1.10 12.12 1.88
CA GLY A 193 -0.87 13.50 1.47
C GLY A 193 -2.13 14.34 1.29
N ALA A 194 -3.33 13.78 1.49
CA ALA A 194 -4.61 14.44 1.19
C ALA A 194 -4.76 15.82 1.85
N PHE A 195 -4.41 15.93 3.14
CA PHE A 195 -4.60 17.15 3.93
C PHE A 195 -3.38 18.05 3.98
N HIS A 196 -2.24 17.63 3.44
CA HIS A 196 -0.96 18.32 3.58
C HIS A 196 -1.02 19.80 3.15
N TRP A 197 -1.63 20.09 2.00
CA TRP A 197 -1.68 21.45 1.49
C TRP A 197 -2.61 22.35 2.30
N THR A 198 -3.76 21.83 2.70
CA THR A 198 -4.73 22.54 3.54
C THR A 198 -4.10 22.88 4.89
N ASP A 199 -3.50 21.90 5.56
CA ASP A 199 -2.85 22.07 6.86
C ASP A 199 -1.67 23.05 6.79
N ARG A 200 -0.91 23.01 5.68
CA ARG A 200 0.21 23.94 5.47
C ARG A 200 -0.27 25.38 5.37
N LEU A 201 -1.35 25.64 4.65
CA LEU A 201 -1.93 26.97 4.53
C LEU A 201 -2.47 27.44 5.89
N SER A 202 -3.18 26.59 6.62
CA SER A 202 -3.69 26.91 7.96
C SER A 202 -2.57 27.22 8.96
N SER A 203 -1.44 26.50 8.89
CA SER A 203 -0.27 26.78 9.74
C SER A 203 0.38 28.14 9.45
N SER A 204 0.31 28.63 8.21
CA SER A 204 0.86 29.95 7.85
C SER A 204 -0.02 31.12 8.30
N LEU A 205 -1.32 30.88 8.48
CA LEU A 205 -2.29 31.87 8.98
C LEU A 205 -2.30 31.96 10.51
N ALA A 206 -1.84 30.92 11.22
CA ALA A 206 -1.85 30.84 12.68
C ALA A 206 -0.74 31.66 13.38
N LEU A 207 -0.01 32.50 12.64
CA LEU A 207 1.16 33.26 13.11
C LEU A 207 0.86 34.39 14.11
N GLU A 208 -0.41 34.70 14.42
CA GLU A 208 -0.78 35.88 15.22
C GLU A 208 -1.34 35.62 16.63
N THR A 209 -1.44 34.36 17.12
CA THR A 209 -2.01 34.11 18.46
C THR A 209 -1.03 33.44 19.44
N HIS A 210 -0.58 34.25 20.41
CA HIS A 210 0.35 33.89 21.48
C HIS A 210 -0.13 32.70 22.35
N ASN A 211 0.84 31.91 22.82
CA ASN A 211 0.82 30.98 23.98
C ASN A 211 0.28 29.54 23.84
N ARG A 212 -0.14 29.05 22.67
CA ARG A 212 -0.36 27.60 22.46
C ARG A 212 0.69 27.09 21.46
N LYS A 213 1.23 25.88 21.68
CA LYS A 213 2.03 25.18 20.65
C LYS A 213 1.20 25.22 19.37
N SER A 214 1.63 25.99 18.37
CA SER A 214 0.88 26.15 17.14
C SER A 214 0.70 24.77 16.50
N LEU A 215 -0.47 24.55 15.88
CA LEU A 215 -0.78 23.37 15.08
C LEU A 215 0.05 23.42 13.79
N SER A 216 1.38 23.30 13.92
CA SER A 216 2.26 23.20 12.77
C SER A 216 2.01 21.87 12.06
N LEU A 217 2.10 21.88 10.74
CA LEU A 217 1.97 20.67 9.93
C LEU A 217 2.94 19.57 10.40
N THR A 218 4.15 19.96 10.79
CA THR A 218 5.16 19.05 11.36
C THR A 218 4.64 18.37 12.62
N ASN A 219 4.03 19.12 13.55
CA ASN A 219 3.47 18.56 14.79
C ASN A 219 2.34 17.57 14.52
N VAL A 220 1.47 17.87 13.54
CA VAL A 220 0.35 16.98 13.16
C VAL A 220 0.89 15.66 12.60
N VAL A 221 1.79 15.72 11.62
CA VAL A 221 2.39 14.52 11.02
C VAL A 221 3.19 13.72 12.05
N GLU A 222 3.94 14.39 12.93
CA GLU A 222 4.64 13.72 14.03
C GLU A 222 3.69 12.98 14.97
N THR A 223 2.55 13.59 15.30
CA THR A 223 1.54 12.96 16.15
C THR A 223 0.90 11.75 15.44
N ILE A 224 0.58 11.88 14.15
CA ILE A 224 0.08 10.76 13.32
C ILE A 224 1.10 9.60 13.33
N VAL A 225 2.38 9.89 13.10
CA VAL A 225 3.46 8.89 13.15
C VAL A 225 3.57 8.24 14.54
N GLN A 226 3.44 9.01 15.61
CA GLN A 226 3.46 8.48 16.98
C GLN A 226 2.30 7.51 17.23
N GLU A 227 1.08 7.87 16.82
CA GLU A 227 -0.08 6.97 16.96
C GLU A 227 0.06 5.71 16.10
N LEU A 228 0.55 5.83 14.86
CA LEU A 228 0.83 4.67 14.01
C LEU A 228 1.92 3.76 14.61
N LYS A 229 2.97 4.33 15.21
CA LYS A 229 4.01 3.55 15.92
C LYS A 229 3.43 2.79 17.10
N LYS A 230 2.56 3.40 17.91
CA LYS A 230 1.87 2.71 19.01
C LYS A 230 1.04 1.54 18.49
N LEU A 231 0.28 1.76 17.41
CA LEU A 231 -0.51 0.71 16.79
C LEU A 231 0.36 -0.46 16.30
N LEU A 232 1.50 -0.17 15.66
CA LEU A 232 2.46 -1.19 15.21
C LEU A 232 3.17 -1.94 16.34
N GLN A 233 3.28 -1.35 17.53
CA GLN A 233 3.84 -2.00 18.71
C GLN A 233 2.85 -2.96 19.36
N VAL A 234 1.55 -2.65 19.30
CA VAL A 234 0.49 -3.43 19.92
C VAL A 234 -0.03 -4.52 18.98
N HIS A 235 -0.16 -4.20 17.70
CA HIS A 235 -0.79 -5.04 16.70
C HIS A 235 0.20 -5.51 15.64
N SER A 236 0.14 -6.80 15.30
CA SER A 236 0.93 -7.38 14.21
C SER A 236 0.30 -7.07 12.85
N LEU A 237 0.53 -5.85 12.34
CA LEU A 237 -0.01 -5.39 11.06
C LEU A 237 1.05 -4.75 10.16
N VAL A 238 0.73 -4.70 8.87
CA VAL A 238 1.47 -3.94 7.85
C VAL A 238 0.73 -2.64 7.57
N VAL A 239 1.44 -1.52 7.44
CA VAL A 239 0.85 -0.25 6.99
C VAL A 239 1.15 -0.07 5.51
N LEU A 240 0.11 0.07 4.68
CA LEU A 240 0.22 0.47 3.28
C LEU A 240 -0.33 1.88 3.12
N THR A 241 0.46 2.78 2.56
CA THR A 241 0.04 4.18 2.36
C THR A 241 0.28 4.58 0.92
N THR A 242 -0.62 5.39 0.36
CA THR A 242 -0.41 5.98 -0.96
C THR A 242 -0.07 7.45 -0.84
N LYS A 243 0.65 7.96 -1.85
CA LYS A 243 0.95 9.39 -1.98
C LYS A 243 1.02 9.78 -3.45
N ALA A 244 0.59 11.00 -3.77
CA ALA A 244 0.78 11.58 -5.10
C ALA A 244 2.22 12.08 -5.28
N THR A 245 2.75 12.02 -6.51
CA THR A 245 4.01 12.69 -6.85
C THR A 245 3.78 14.17 -7.14
N ILE A 246 4.72 15.02 -6.71
CA ILE A 246 4.81 16.41 -7.19
C ILE A 246 5.99 16.45 -8.17
N TYR A 247 5.73 16.88 -9.39
CA TYR A 247 6.79 17.10 -10.37
C TYR A 247 7.37 18.50 -10.19
N GLU A 248 8.70 18.59 -10.20
CA GLU A 248 9.39 19.85 -10.41
C GLU A 248 9.44 20.12 -11.92
N GLU A 249 8.57 21.00 -12.41
CA GLU A 249 8.78 21.60 -13.72
C GLU A 249 10.04 22.46 -13.64
N LYS A 250 11.14 21.96 -14.24
CA LYS A 250 12.25 22.84 -14.60
C LYS A 250 11.73 23.77 -15.70
N TYR A 251 11.12 24.88 -15.32
CA TYR A 251 11.13 26.03 -16.20
C TYR A 251 12.59 26.35 -16.49
N PRO A 252 13.06 26.34 -17.76
CA PRO A 252 14.37 26.89 -18.05
C PRO A 252 14.29 28.36 -17.66
N ALA A 253 14.87 28.68 -16.51
CA ALA A 253 15.05 30.06 -16.11
C ALA A 253 15.88 30.71 -17.21
N LEU A 254 15.23 31.51 -18.06
CA LEU A 254 15.89 32.47 -18.93
C LEU A 254 16.45 33.57 -18.03
N GLU A 255 17.41 33.23 -17.19
CA GLU A 255 18.22 34.22 -16.51
C GLU A 255 19.21 34.76 -17.52
N ASN A 256 18.86 35.93 -18.04
CA ASN A 256 19.77 36.90 -18.63
C ASN A 256 20.94 37.16 -17.66
N ASN A 257 21.99 36.36 -17.77
CA ASN A 257 23.31 36.72 -17.27
C ASN A 257 24.25 36.87 -18.46
N ARG A 258 24.23 38.08 -19.03
CA ARG A 258 25.37 38.64 -19.76
C ARG A 258 26.59 38.58 -18.85
N LYS A 259 27.56 37.71 -19.15
CA LYS A 259 28.98 37.95 -18.87
C LYS A 259 29.86 37.15 -19.82
N PHE A 260 30.88 37.86 -20.27
CA PHE A 260 31.86 37.59 -21.31
C PHE A 260 32.62 36.25 -21.20
N SER A 261 33.05 35.80 -22.37
CA SER A 261 33.85 34.61 -22.70
C SER A 261 35.14 34.40 -21.88
N SER A 262 35.51 33.13 -21.69
CA SER A 262 36.73 32.56 -22.29
C SER A 262 36.66 31.02 -22.29
N ASN A 263 37.33 30.46 -23.29
CA ASN A 263 37.19 29.08 -23.79
C ASN A 263 37.58 28.00 -22.78
N ASP A 264 36.91 26.85 -22.86
CA ASP A 264 37.58 25.54 -22.83
C ASP A 264 36.68 24.49 -23.50
N ASP A 265 37.22 23.89 -24.56
CA ASP A 265 36.61 22.82 -25.36
C ASP A 265 36.90 21.44 -24.75
N TYR A 266 36.04 20.49 -25.17
CA TYR A 266 36.14 19.02 -25.12
C TYR A 266 35.37 18.25 -24.03
N SER A 267 34.26 17.67 -24.52
CA SER A 267 33.94 16.23 -24.50
C SER A 267 33.47 15.59 -23.19
N GLY A 268 32.24 15.07 -23.21
CA GLY A 268 31.83 14.02 -22.27
C GLY A 268 30.33 13.77 -22.14
N ASN A 269 29.71 13.15 -23.15
CA ASN A 269 28.60 12.19 -23.02
C ASN A 269 27.56 12.40 -21.88
N ALA A 270 26.96 13.59 -21.76
CA ALA A 270 25.92 13.86 -20.74
C ALA A 270 24.47 13.76 -21.26
N ALA A 271 24.25 13.24 -22.47
CA ALA A 271 22.95 13.29 -23.14
C ALA A 271 21.97 12.15 -22.78
N ILE A 272 22.32 11.21 -21.89
CA ILE A 272 21.44 10.06 -21.54
C ILE A 272 20.94 10.10 -20.07
N LYS A 273 21.40 11.03 -19.24
CA LYS A 273 20.90 11.21 -17.86
C LYS A 273 19.82 12.30 -17.70
N ALA A 274 19.45 12.97 -18.78
CA ALA A 274 18.47 14.05 -18.75
C ALA A 274 17.11 13.56 -19.24
N GLN A 275 16.30 12.93 -18.37
CA GLN A 275 14.84 12.84 -18.55
C GLN A 275 14.03 12.17 -17.42
N GLN A 276 14.59 11.94 -16.22
CA GLN A 276 13.73 11.62 -15.07
C GLN A 276 13.37 12.92 -14.36
N PRO A 277 12.08 13.33 -14.34
CA PRO A 277 11.67 14.49 -13.55
C PRO A 277 11.95 14.20 -12.08
N LEU A 278 12.64 15.13 -11.42
CA LEU A 278 12.94 15.04 -9.99
C LEU A 278 11.61 15.09 -9.23
N ILE A 279 11.27 14.00 -8.56
CA ILE A 279 10.07 13.93 -7.73
C ILE A 279 10.39 14.66 -6.45
N ARG A 280 9.65 15.75 -6.19
CA ARG A 280 9.81 16.53 -4.99
C ARG A 280 9.15 15.83 -3.81
N GLU A 281 9.93 15.56 -2.77
CA GLU A 281 9.38 15.10 -1.50
C GLU A 281 8.77 16.29 -0.74
N PHE A 282 7.53 16.14 -0.29
CA PHE A 282 6.80 17.15 0.44
C PHE A 282 6.44 16.74 1.87
N MET A 283 6.49 15.44 2.17
CA MET A 283 6.21 14.95 3.51
C MET A 283 7.38 15.27 4.46
N PRO A 284 7.11 15.62 5.73
CA PRO A 284 8.13 15.89 6.72
C PRO A 284 9.10 14.72 6.95
N SER A 285 10.29 15.03 7.48
CA SER A 285 11.33 14.04 7.80
C SER A 285 10.86 12.97 8.80
N SER A 286 9.96 13.32 9.72
CA SER A 286 9.35 12.38 10.68
C SER A 286 8.58 11.26 9.98
N TRP A 287 7.87 11.58 8.89
CA TRP A 287 7.22 10.59 8.03
C TRP A 287 8.25 9.78 7.24
N GLN A 288 9.22 10.47 6.62
CA GLN A 288 10.24 9.81 5.79
C GLN A 288 11.09 8.80 6.56
N ALA A 289 11.40 9.10 7.83
CA ALA A 289 12.12 8.20 8.73
C ALA A 289 11.25 7.04 9.26
N PHE A 290 9.92 7.19 9.22
CA PHE A 290 8.97 6.15 9.62
C PHE A 290 8.72 5.13 8.52
N VAL A 291 8.74 5.55 7.26
CA VAL A 291 8.56 4.67 6.10
C VAL A 291 9.73 3.70 5.97
N THR A 292 9.42 2.41 5.94
CA THR A 292 10.42 1.33 5.83
C THR A 292 10.67 0.90 4.39
N HIS A 293 9.65 1.00 3.54
CA HIS A 293 9.68 0.56 2.15
C HIS A 293 9.06 1.64 1.26
N LYS A 294 9.68 1.91 0.12
CA LYS A 294 9.23 2.93 -0.83
C LYS A 294 9.11 2.32 -2.19
N ILE A 295 7.96 2.56 -2.79
CA ILE A 295 7.61 2.07 -4.12
C ILE A 295 7.20 3.26 -4.95
N ILE A 296 7.66 3.29 -6.19
CA ILE A 296 7.22 4.26 -7.18
C ILE A 296 6.50 3.57 -8.32
N ILE A 297 5.37 4.16 -8.71
CA ILE A 297 4.59 3.72 -9.86
C ILE A 297 4.59 4.81 -10.92
N ARG A 298 4.96 4.41 -12.13
CA ARG A 298 4.91 5.28 -13.31
C ARG A 298 4.00 4.67 -14.36
N LYS A 299 3.17 5.50 -14.98
CA LYS A 299 2.41 5.11 -16.17
C LYS A 299 3.40 4.91 -17.31
N SER A 300 3.36 3.74 -17.96
CA SER A 300 4.22 3.47 -19.11
C SER A 300 3.70 4.24 -20.32
N ALA A 301 4.54 5.03 -20.97
CA ALA A 301 4.18 5.73 -22.21
C ALA A 301 4.22 4.79 -23.44
N ASP A 302 4.97 3.69 -23.35
CA ASP A 302 5.39 2.89 -24.51
C ASP A 302 4.43 1.76 -24.90
N LEU A 303 3.41 1.47 -24.09
CA LEU A 303 2.31 0.59 -24.49
C LEU A 303 1.19 1.44 -25.10
N GLN A 304 1.46 1.99 -26.28
CA GLN A 304 0.40 2.37 -27.21
C GLN A 304 -0.45 1.12 -27.42
N SER A 305 -1.65 1.11 -26.81
CA SER A 305 -2.78 0.22 -27.11
C SER A 305 -2.39 -1.11 -27.76
N LEU A 306 -2.18 -2.15 -26.97
CA LEU A 306 -2.39 -3.51 -27.50
C LEU A 306 -3.85 -3.54 -27.97
N GLN A 307 -4.06 -3.34 -29.27
CA GLN A 307 -5.35 -3.43 -29.94
C GLN A 307 -5.74 -4.92 -30.05
N THR A 308 -5.88 -5.59 -28.91
CA THR A 308 -6.84 -6.69 -28.82
C THR A 308 -8.19 -6.02 -28.71
N GLY A 309 -9.01 -6.12 -29.77
CA GLY A 309 -10.28 -5.45 -29.90
C GLY A 309 -11.06 -5.35 -28.58
N GLN A 310 -11.40 -4.11 -28.22
CA GLN A 310 -12.16 -3.69 -27.03
C GLN A 310 -11.39 -3.73 -25.71
N GLN A 311 -10.48 -2.76 -25.50
CA GLN A 311 -10.34 -1.89 -24.31
C GLN A 311 -8.92 -1.28 -24.26
N ASN A 312 -8.80 0.03 -24.05
CA ASN A 312 -7.51 0.73 -23.90
C ASN A 312 -6.90 0.40 -22.51
N LEU A 313 -6.18 -0.71 -22.39
CA LEU A 313 -5.50 -1.08 -21.16
C LEU A 313 -4.26 -0.19 -20.95
N SER A 314 -4.23 0.53 -19.82
CA SER A 314 -3.05 1.32 -19.43
C SER A 314 -2.04 0.41 -18.73
N ALA A 315 -0.80 0.41 -19.21
CA ALA A 315 0.29 -0.29 -18.57
C ALA A 315 1.04 0.60 -17.57
N TYR A 316 1.50 0.00 -16.48
CA TYR A 316 2.20 0.65 -15.40
C TYR A 316 3.50 -0.09 -15.10
N SER A 317 4.46 0.65 -14.56
CA SER A 317 5.72 0.13 -14.05
C SER A 317 5.81 0.40 -12.56
N LEU A 318 6.27 -0.59 -11.81
CA LEU A 318 6.52 -0.54 -10.38
C LEU A 318 8.01 -0.75 -10.12
N GLU A 319 8.61 0.20 -9.43
CA GLU A 319 10.01 0.15 -9.01
C GLU A 319 10.09 0.27 -7.48
N TRP A 320 10.92 -0.55 -6.86
CA TRP A 320 11.22 -0.46 -5.44
C TRP A 320 12.40 0.49 -5.23
N LEU A 321 12.15 1.61 -4.57
CA LEU A 321 13.18 2.58 -4.19
C LEU A 321 13.83 2.22 -2.85
N GLN A 322 13.09 1.51 -2.00
CA GLN A 322 13.58 1.04 -0.71
C GLN A 322 12.86 -0.28 -0.35
N PRO A 323 13.56 -1.41 -0.25
CA PRO A 323 14.94 -1.63 -0.70
C PRO A 323 15.06 -1.43 -2.21
N GLN A 324 16.21 -0.97 -2.70
CA GLN A 324 16.43 -0.84 -4.14
C GLN A 324 16.53 -2.24 -4.78
N LEU A 325 15.70 -2.48 -5.79
CA LEU A 325 15.74 -3.71 -6.60
C LEU A 325 16.16 -3.37 -8.03
N SER A 326 16.87 -4.29 -8.68
CA SER A 326 17.29 -4.14 -10.09
C SER A 326 16.15 -4.39 -11.09
N SER A 327 15.07 -5.04 -10.66
CA SER A 327 13.93 -5.39 -11.50
C SER A 327 12.81 -4.35 -11.38
N ILE A 328 12.26 -3.95 -12.53
CA ILE A 328 11.04 -3.16 -12.61
C ILE A 328 9.91 -4.10 -13.02
N ASP A 329 8.88 -4.20 -12.18
CA ASP A 329 7.70 -5.01 -12.51
C ASP A 329 6.76 -4.20 -13.39
N ARG A 330 6.23 -4.83 -14.45
CA ARG A 330 5.20 -4.22 -15.30
C ARG A 330 3.87 -4.88 -15.05
N PHE A 331 2.80 -4.08 -15.05
CA PHE A 331 1.45 -4.59 -14.85
C PHE A 331 0.42 -3.76 -15.60
N ILE A 332 -0.70 -4.39 -15.91
CA ILE A 332 -1.90 -3.77 -16.45
C ILE A 332 -3.02 -3.87 -15.41
N VAL A 333 -4.01 -2.99 -15.55
CA VAL A 333 -5.24 -3.04 -14.76
C VAL A 333 -6.39 -3.36 -15.70
N ASP A 334 -7.08 -4.47 -15.46
CA ASP A 334 -8.26 -4.90 -16.20
C ASP A 334 -9.47 -5.05 -15.26
N ASP A 335 -10.58 -5.61 -15.74
CA ASP A 335 -11.78 -5.85 -14.93
C ASP A 335 -11.58 -6.87 -13.79
N SER A 336 -10.56 -7.73 -13.91
CA SER A 336 -10.21 -8.74 -12.91
C SER A 336 -9.28 -8.23 -11.80
N GLY A 337 -8.56 -7.14 -12.05
CA GLY A 337 -7.61 -6.54 -11.12
C GLY A 337 -6.29 -6.21 -11.78
N ILE A 338 -5.20 -6.45 -11.06
CA ILE A 338 -3.84 -6.23 -11.56
C ILE A 338 -3.28 -7.52 -12.13
N VAL A 339 -2.89 -7.47 -13.40
CA VAL A 339 -2.24 -8.57 -14.11
C VAL A 339 -0.80 -8.15 -14.42
N THR A 340 0.17 -8.97 -14.02
CA THR A 340 1.59 -8.74 -14.34
C THR A 340 1.88 -9.08 -15.78
N VAL A 341 2.63 -8.22 -16.46
CA VAL A 341 3.15 -8.45 -17.80
C VAL A 341 4.60 -8.87 -17.65
N SER A 342 4.91 -10.12 -18.00
CA SER A 342 6.26 -10.71 -17.97
C SER A 342 7.16 -10.11 -19.05
#